data_AF-A0A645JJI3-F1
#
_entry.id   AF-A0A645JJI3-F1
#
_cell.length_a   1.000
_cell.length_b   1.000
_cell.length_c   1.000
_cell.angle_alpha   90.00
_cell.angle_beta   90.00
_cell.angle_gamma   90.00
#
_symmetry.space_group_name_H-M   'P 1'
#
loop_
_entity.id
_entity.type
_entity.pdbx_description
1 polymer ?
#
loop_
_entity_poly.entity_id
_entity_poly.type
_entity_poly.pdbx_seq_one_letter_code
_entity_poly.pdbx_strand_id
1 'polypeptide(L)' 'MSVAIEVKTLEEGWIQLVDGVKESGELVEEWIGLAHELYPASEVRVVQVHDPAGATRH' A
#
# COMPACT_ATOMS: atom_id res chain seq x y z
N MET A 1 4.97 13.71 -0.63
CA MET A 1 5.30 12.36 -1.14
C MET A 1 4.00 11.57 -1.14
N SER A 2 3.97 10.45 -1.86
CA SER A 2 2.83 9.53 -1.87
C SER A 2 3.26 8.18 -1.33
N VAL A 3 2.29 7.45 -0.82
CA VAL A 3 2.47 6.10 -0.32
C VAL A 3 1.53 5.15 -1.06
N ALA A 4 1.91 3.90 -1.08
CA ALA A 4 1.04 2.79 -1.45
C ALA A 4 0.76 1.97 -0.19
N ILE A 5 -0.40 1.32 -0.19
CA ILE A 5 -0.80 0.41 0.87
C ILE A 5 -0.86 -0.97 0.26
N GLU A 6 -0.15 -1.89 0.90
CA GLU A 6 -0.06 -3.27 0.48
C GLU A 6 -0.66 -4.19 1.53
N VAL A 7 -1.28 -5.27 1.08
CA VAL A 7 -1.87 -6.31 1.92
C VAL A 7 -1.24 -7.65 1.60
N LYS A 8 -0.97 -8.45 2.63
CA LYS A 8 -0.35 -9.77 2.47
C LYS A 8 -1.42 -10.83 2.27
N THR A 9 -1.51 -11.32 1.04
CA THR A 9 -2.34 -12.47 0.68
C THR A 9 -1.64 -13.79 0.95
N LEU A 10 -2.42 -14.87 1.07
CA LEU A 10 -1.90 -16.23 1.26
C LEU A 10 -1.29 -16.81 -0.02
N GLU A 11 -1.70 -16.33 -1.19
CA GLU A 11 -1.36 -16.95 -2.48
C GLU A 11 -0.18 -16.24 -3.16
N GLU A 12 -0.20 -14.91 -3.20
CA GLU A 12 0.76 -14.11 -3.99
C GLU A 12 1.71 -13.30 -3.11
N GLY A 13 1.56 -13.37 -1.79
CA GLY A 13 2.31 -12.54 -0.85
C GLY A 13 1.75 -11.11 -0.82
N TRP A 14 2.64 -10.11 -0.81
CA TRP A 14 2.22 -8.71 -0.75
C TRP A 14 1.64 -8.26 -2.10
N ILE A 15 0.40 -7.79 -2.08
CA ILE A 15 -0.26 -7.15 -3.22
C ILE A 15 -0.54 -5.68 -2.88
N GLN A 16 -0.53 -4.82 -3.89
CA GLN A 16 -0.87 -3.41 -3.73
C GLN A 16 -2.39 -3.22 -3.76
N LEU A 17 -2.93 -2.69 -2.66
CA LEU A 17 -4.34 -2.35 -2.55
C LEU A 17 -4.64 -0.99 -3.19
N VAL A 18 -3.78 0.00 -2.92
CA VAL A 18 -3.89 1.36 -3.45
C VAL A 18 -2.51 1.99 -3.59
N ASP A 19 -2.36 2.87 -4.59
CA ASP A 19 -1.15 3.64 -4.89
C ASP A 19 -1.46 5.13 -4.94
N GLY A 20 -0.44 5.97 -4.80
CA GLY A 20 -0.57 7.41 -4.94
C GLY A 20 -1.34 8.07 -3.79
N VAL A 21 -1.53 7.39 -2.65
CA VAL A 21 -2.18 7.97 -1.48
C VAL A 21 -1.32 9.12 -1.01
N LYS A 22 -1.90 10.32 -0.96
CA LYS A 22 -1.21 11.49 -0.41
C LYS A 22 -0.81 11.15 1.02
N GLU A 23 0.45 11.39 1.35
CA GLU A 23 1.00 11.16 2.69
C GLU A 23 0.40 12.16 3.70
N SER A 24 -0.85 11.90 4.07
CA SER A 24 -1.66 12.60 5.04
C SER A 24 -2.14 11.55 6.03
N GLY A 25 -1.83 11.72 7.32
CA GLY A 25 -2.10 10.70 8.33
C GLY A 25 -3.54 10.18 8.28
N GLU A 26 -4.52 11.08 8.20
CA GLU A 26 -5.95 10.74 8.10
C GLU A 26 -6.29 9.87 6.88
N LEU A 27 -5.82 10.24 5.68
CA LEU A 27 -6.10 9.47 4.47
C LEU A 27 -5.44 8.08 4.52
N VAL A 28 -4.22 8.00 5.05
CA VAL A 28 -3.52 6.73 5.20
C VAL A 28 -4.25 5.82 6.20
N GLU A 29 -4.73 6.38 7.31
CA GLU A 29 -5.51 5.64 8.31
C GLU A 29 -6.85 5.14 7.75
N GLU A 30 -7.57 5.95 6.96
CA GLU A 30 -8.80 5.53 6.29
C GLU A 30 -8.58 4.32 5.37
N TRP A 31 -7.52 4.37 4.56
CA TRP A 31 -7.18 3.26 3.67
C TRP A 31 -6.69 2.02 4.41
N ILE A 32 -5.97 2.17 5.53
CA ILE A 32 -5.62 1.05 6.40
C ILE A 32 -6.88 0.42 6.99
N GLY A 33 -7.85 1.23 7.43
CA GLY A 33 -9.14 0.77 7.91
C GLY A 33 -9.86 -0.07 6.85
N LEU A 34 -9.98 0.46 5.63
CA LEU A 34 -10.56 -0.27 4.52
C LEU A 34 -9.81 -1.57 4.19
N ALA A 35 -8.47 -1.56 4.26
CA ALA A 35 -7.66 -2.75 4.06
C ALA A 35 -7.99 -3.84 5.08
N HIS A 36 -8.24 -3.48 6.34
CA HIS A 36 -8.63 -4.42 7.38
C HIS A 36 -10.09 -4.88 7.23
N GLU A 37 -10.99 -4.05 6.70
CA GLU A 37 -12.36 -4.47 6.40
C GLU A 37 -12.40 -5.51 5.26
N LEU A 38 -11.60 -5.31 4.21
CA LEU A 38 -11.52 -6.20 3.06
C LEU A 38 -10.70 -7.46 3.36
N TYR A 39 -9.63 -7.33 4.14
CA TYR A 39 -8.66 -8.40 4.43
C TYR A 39 -8.40 -8.52 5.95
N PRO A 40 -9.40 -8.94 6.75
CA PRO A 40 -9.35 -8.87 8.21
C PRO A 40 -8.28 -9.73 8.89
N ALA A 41 -7.78 -10.77 8.20
CA ALA A 41 -6.72 -11.63 8.70
C ALA A 41 -5.34 -11.36 8.05
N SER A 42 -5.25 -10.36 7.17
CA SER A 42 -4.03 -10.08 6.41
C SER A 42 -3.17 -9.03 7.10
N GLU A 43 -1.86 -9.17 6.93
CA GLU A 43 -0.90 -8.15 7.34
C GLU A 43 -1.01 -6.96 6.37
N VAL A 44 -1.01 -5.74 6.89
CA VAL A 44 -1.10 -4.50 6.09
C VAL A 44 0.16 -3.67 6.32
N ARG A 45 0.73 -3.11 5.24
CA ARG A 45 1.88 -2.20 5.34
C ARG A 45 1.73 -0.99 4.44
N VAL A 46 2.38 0.09 4.84
CA VAL A 46 2.48 1.33 4.07
C VAL A 46 3.88 1.40 3.48
N VAL A 47 3.98 1.57 2.16
CA VAL A 47 5.25 1.69 1.45
C VAL A 47 5.37 3.06 0.81
N GLN A 48 6.55 3.66 0.90
CA GLN A 48 6.83 4.94 0.25
C GLN A 48 6.93 4.72 -1.26
N VAL A 49 6.12 5.46 -2.02
CA VAL A 49 6.16 5.41 -3.48
C VAL A 49 7.14 6.49 -3.92
N HIS A 50 8.35 6.07 -4.26
CA HIS A 50 9.25 6.92 -5.04
C HIS A 50 8.83 6.81 -6.50
N ASP A 51 8.33 7.90 -7.07
CA ASP A 51 8.13 8.06 -8.51
C ASP A 51 9.35 7.48 -9.27
N PRO A 52 9.18 6.43 -10.09
CA PRO A 52 10.29 5.79 -10.75
C PRO A 52 10.62 6.57 -12.01
N ALA A 53 11.30 7.70 -11.88
CA ALA A 53 12.09 8.25 -12.96
C ALA A 53 13.42 7.47 -13.16
N GLY A 54 13.58 6.26 -12.61
CA GLY A 54 14.89 5.60 -12.58
C GLY A 54 14.95 4.11 -12.26
N ALA A 55 13.87 3.34 -12.45
CA ALA A 55 13.93 1.87 -12.31
C ALA A 55 13.80 1.16 -13.68
N THR A 56 14.61 1.59 -14.66
CA THR A 56 15.03 0.70 -15.74
C THR A 56 16.46 0.28 -15.45
N ARG A 57 16.68 -0.95 -15.00
CA ARG A 57 17.96 -1.60 -15.21
C ARG A 57 17.74 -3.07 -15.60
N HIS A 58 17.98 -3.25 -16.89
CA HIS A 58 18.18 -4.45 -17.68
C HIS A 58 19.06 -5.50 -17.01
#